data_AF-A0AAV6UJE8-F1
#
_entry.id   AF-A0AAV6UJE8-F1
#
_cell.length_a   1.000
_cell.length_b   1.000
_cell.length_c   1.000
_cell.angle_alpha   90.00
_cell.angle_beta   90.00
_cell.angle_gamma   90.00
#
_symmetry.space_group_name_H-M   'P 1'
#
loop_
_entity.id
_entity.type
_entity.pdbx_description
1 polymer ?
#
loop_
_entity_poly.entity_id
_entity_poly.type
_entity_poly.pdbx_seq_one_letter_code
_entity_poly.pdbx_strand_id
1 'polypeptide(L)'
;MSLYDVFFPCKDTDATILYDALFFSCADAGCEDAFLHGIRGLLRVYDNEMQKKDEVSGGLQECQKLCTDEPKCRAIGYAVHLSELDLNTGLYFKKEKQCWIYFRSTSTATVHTPNGMSGDLMVYDRKCY
;
A
#
# COMPACT_ATOMS: atom_id res chain seq x y z
N MET A 1 4.76 34.14 12.78
CA MET A 1 5.67 32.98 12.87
C MET A 1 5.15 32.10 13.99
N SER A 2 4.65 30.87 13.84
CA SER A 2 4.61 29.89 12.73
C SER A 2 3.20 29.24 12.73
N LEU A 3 2.52 28.86 11.64
CA LEU A 3 2.87 28.05 10.45
C LEU A 3 3.10 26.56 10.77
N TYR A 4 2.02 25.83 11.06
CA TYR A 4 1.82 24.40 10.75
C TYR A 4 0.31 24.12 10.61
N ASP A 5 -0.27 24.61 9.52
CA ASP A 5 -1.37 23.96 8.80
C ASP A 5 -0.80 22.70 8.16
N VAL A 6 -1.44 21.53 8.37
CA VAL A 6 -2.09 20.73 7.31
C VAL A 6 -2.93 19.66 8.05
N PHE A 7 -4.15 20.04 8.43
CA PHE A 7 -5.22 19.08 8.67
C PHE A 7 -6.10 19.16 7.42
N PHE A 8 -6.06 18.16 6.54
CA PHE A 8 -7.01 18.08 5.43
C PHE A 8 -8.30 17.44 5.97
N PRO A 9 -9.40 18.19 6.19
CA PRO A 9 -10.70 17.58 6.35
C PRO A 9 -11.16 17.06 4.99
N CYS A 10 -11.47 15.75 4.91
CA CYS A 10 -12.24 15.19 3.80
C CYS A 10 -13.54 16.00 3.68
N LYS A 11 -13.73 16.67 2.54
CA LYS A 11 -14.84 17.59 2.33
C LYS A 11 -16.00 16.84 1.69
N ASP A 12 -16.98 16.45 2.50
CA ASP A 12 -18.24 15.86 2.05
C ASP A 12 -18.99 16.83 1.11
N THR A 13 -19.48 16.34 -0.02
CA THR A 13 -20.61 16.96 -0.74
C THR A 13 -21.55 15.86 -1.22
N ASP A 14 -22.78 15.92 -0.69
CA ASP A 14 -24.03 15.20 -1.04
C ASP A 14 -24.33 13.78 -0.47
N ALA A 15 -24.96 13.80 0.72
CA ALA A 15 -26.28 13.22 1.10
C ALA A 15 -26.79 11.95 0.35
N THR A 16 -27.39 10.89 0.95
CA THR A 16 -28.37 10.82 2.06
C THR A 16 -28.68 9.34 2.45
N ILE A 17 -28.79 9.02 3.77
CA ILE A 17 -29.55 7.96 4.53
C ILE A 17 -29.28 6.43 4.23
N LEU A 18 -29.29 5.44 5.16
CA LEU A 18 -29.90 5.19 6.48
C LEU A 18 -29.01 4.26 7.36
N TYR A 19 -28.91 4.60 8.65
CA TYR A 19 -28.77 3.74 9.85
C TYR A 19 -28.07 2.37 9.73
N ASP A 20 -26.78 2.31 10.07
CA ASP A 20 -26.25 1.42 11.13
C ASP A 20 -24.85 1.88 11.56
N ALA A 21 -24.49 1.64 12.81
CA ALA A 21 -23.44 2.37 13.52
C ALA A 21 -22.01 1.83 13.26
N LEU A 22 -21.04 2.77 13.31
CA LEU A 22 -19.62 2.57 13.63
C LEU A 22 -18.74 1.80 12.64
N PHE A 23 -18.29 2.45 11.57
CA PHE A 23 -16.89 2.40 11.08
C PHE A 23 -16.68 3.49 10.02
N PHE A 24 -16.44 4.73 10.45
CA PHE A 24 -16.06 5.83 9.56
C PHE A 24 -14.59 5.63 9.15
N SER A 25 -14.37 4.78 8.13
CA SER A 25 -13.10 4.72 7.42
C SER A 25 -13.27 5.60 6.17
N CYS A 26 -12.31 6.49 5.88
CA CYS A 26 -12.24 7.24 4.61
C CYS A 26 -11.91 6.29 3.43
N ALA A 27 -12.74 5.28 3.26
CA ALA A 27 -12.86 4.50 2.04
C ALA A 27 -13.55 5.42 1.01
N ASP A 28 -12.90 5.57 -0.14
CA ASP A 28 -13.53 6.04 -1.38
C ASP A 28 -14.01 7.50 -1.47
N ALA A 29 -13.07 8.45 -1.34
CA ALA A 29 -13.12 9.64 -2.18
C ALA A 29 -12.12 9.45 -3.34
N GLY A 30 -12.62 8.89 -4.45
CA GLY A 30 -12.07 9.13 -5.78
C GLY A 30 -10.77 8.44 -6.21
N CYS A 31 -10.60 7.13 -5.97
CA CYS A 31 -9.48 6.41 -6.57
C CYS A 31 -9.88 5.70 -7.87
N GLU A 32 -9.09 5.88 -8.93
CA GLU A 32 -9.22 5.15 -10.19
C GLU A 32 -8.63 3.75 -10.08
N ASP A 33 -9.01 2.85 -10.99
CA ASP A 33 -8.38 1.53 -11.18
C ASP A 33 -7.07 1.65 -11.98
N ALA A 34 -6.28 2.64 -11.61
CA ALA A 34 -5.03 2.99 -12.26
C ALA A 34 -3.96 3.26 -11.20
N PHE A 35 -2.74 2.87 -11.53
CA PHE A 35 -1.58 3.03 -10.64
C PHE A 35 -0.56 3.97 -11.27
N LEU A 36 0.16 4.69 -10.42
CA LEU A 36 1.31 5.50 -10.80
C LEU A 36 2.52 4.62 -11.12
N HIS A 37 3.56 5.25 -11.67
CA HIS A 37 4.82 4.56 -11.93
C HIS A 37 5.42 4.03 -10.62
N GLY A 38 6.07 2.87 -10.70
CA GLY A 38 6.64 2.23 -9.53
C GLY A 38 7.84 3.00 -8.98
N ILE A 39 7.88 3.17 -7.66
CA ILE A 39 9.01 3.74 -6.92
C ILE A 39 9.76 2.58 -6.26
N ARG A 40 11.08 2.55 -6.38
CA ARG A 40 11.90 1.48 -5.81
C ARG A 40 11.85 1.51 -4.27
N GLY A 41 11.52 0.37 -3.67
CA GLY A 41 11.49 0.17 -2.21
C GLY A 41 10.17 -0.43 -1.72
N LEU A 42 9.88 -0.21 -0.44
CA LEU A 42 8.64 -0.56 0.26
C LEU A 42 8.19 0.60 1.15
N LEU A 43 6.89 0.71 1.41
CA LEU A 43 6.39 1.71 2.34
C LEU A 43 6.67 1.30 3.78
N ARG A 44 7.20 2.24 4.56
CA ARG A 44 7.33 2.11 6.01
C ARG A 44 5.99 2.46 6.64
N VAL A 45 5.23 1.43 6.98
CA VAL A 45 3.94 1.56 7.68
C VAL A 45 3.87 0.54 8.81
N TYR A 46 2.88 0.71 9.68
CA TYR A 46 2.59 -0.25 10.74
C TYR A 46 1.89 -1.51 10.19
N ASP A 47 1.99 -2.63 10.91
CA ASP A 47 1.39 -3.91 10.49
C ASP A 47 -0.15 -3.86 10.34
N ASN A 48 -0.82 -2.91 10.99
CA ASN A 48 -2.26 -2.70 10.85
C ASN A 48 -2.63 -1.81 9.64
N GLU A 49 -1.65 -1.21 8.97
CA GLU A 49 -1.81 -0.36 7.78
C GLU A 49 -1.29 -1.05 6.49
N MET A 50 -0.95 -2.34 6.60
CA MET A 50 -0.48 -3.18 5.50
C MET A 50 -1.07 -4.58 5.61
N GLN A 51 -1.45 -5.16 4.48
CA GLN A 51 -1.72 -6.59 4.37
C GLN A 51 -0.67 -7.24 3.46
N LYS A 52 0.04 -8.24 3.99
CA LYS A 52 0.89 -9.09 3.16
C LYS A 52 0.04 -10.20 2.55
N LYS A 53 0.05 -10.33 1.22
CA LYS A 53 -0.69 -11.36 0.48
C LYS A 53 0.21 -12.51 0.00
N ASP A 54 1.51 -12.44 0.29
CA ASP A 54 2.52 -13.41 -0.12
C ASP A 54 2.57 -13.59 -1.65
N GLU A 55 2.73 -14.83 -2.14
CA GLU A 55 2.93 -15.13 -3.57
C GLU A 55 1.62 -15.00 -4.36
N VAL A 56 1.61 -14.09 -5.34
CA VAL A 56 0.50 -13.92 -6.30
C VAL A 56 0.85 -14.55 -7.65
N SER A 57 0.02 -15.48 -8.13
CA SER A 57 0.30 -16.27 -9.32
C SER A 57 0.31 -15.43 -10.61
N GLY A 58 -0.63 -14.48 -10.70
CA GLY A 58 -0.81 -13.49 -11.77
C GLY A 58 0.08 -12.25 -11.66
N GLY A 59 1.02 -12.24 -10.70
CA GLY A 59 2.03 -11.19 -10.55
C GLY A 59 1.43 -9.81 -10.25
N LEU A 60 2.00 -8.77 -10.87
CA LEU A 60 1.64 -7.37 -10.57
C LEU A 60 0.15 -7.09 -10.82
N GLN A 61 -0.42 -7.59 -11.91
CA GLN A 61 -1.82 -7.34 -12.26
C GLN A 61 -2.79 -7.92 -11.22
N GLU A 62 -2.48 -9.10 -10.69
CA GLU A 62 -3.27 -9.70 -9.62
C GLU A 62 -3.16 -8.89 -8.32
N CYS A 63 -1.95 -8.43 -7.98
CA CYS A 63 -1.74 -7.55 -6.82
C CYS A 63 -2.51 -6.22 -6.95
N GLN A 64 -2.54 -5.63 -8.15
CA GLN A 64 -3.34 -4.44 -8.46
C GLN A 64 -4.84 -4.71 -8.29
N LYS A 65 -5.33 -5.84 -8.80
CA LYS A 65 -6.73 -6.22 -8.67
C LYS A 65 -7.13 -6.41 -7.20
N LEU A 66 -6.29 -7.09 -6.41
CA LEU A 66 -6.52 -7.26 -4.97
C LEU A 66 -6.60 -5.93 -4.22
N CYS A 67 -5.82 -4.93 -4.66
CA CYS A 67 -5.90 -3.58 -4.14
C CYS A 67 -7.18 -2.86 -4.58
N THR A 68 -7.60 -3.01 -5.84
CA THR A 68 -8.88 -2.45 -6.33
C THR A 68 -10.08 -3.04 -5.59
N ASP A 69 -10.03 -4.33 -5.24
CA ASP A 69 -11.08 -5.01 -4.46
C ASP A 69 -11.11 -4.58 -2.97
N GLU A 70 -10.04 -3.96 -2.47
CA GLU A 70 -9.94 -3.47 -1.09
C GLU A 70 -10.16 -1.95 -1.04
N PRO A 71 -11.30 -1.47 -0.50
CA PRO A 71 -11.67 -0.04 -0.54
C PRO A 71 -10.70 0.87 0.24
N LYS A 72 -9.93 0.29 1.17
CA LYS A 72 -8.90 1.01 1.94
C LYS A 72 -7.55 1.08 1.23
N CYS A 73 -7.36 0.37 0.13
CA CYS A 73 -6.08 0.34 -0.55
C CYS A 73 -5.74 1.69 -1.20
N ARG A 74 -4.55 2.20 -0.89
CA ARG A 74 -4.00 3.43 -1.47
C ARG A 74 -2.71 3.18 -2.25
N ALA A 75 -1.98 2.11 -1.93
CA ALA A 75 -0.79 1.71 -2.66
C ALA A 75 -0.58 0.20 -2.59
N ILE A 76 0.24 -0.33 -3.49
CA ILE A 76 0.72 -1.70 -3.46
C ILE A 76 2.24 -1.75 -3.43
N GLY A 77 2.79 -2.71 -2.71
CA GLY A 77 4.16 -3.16 -2.88
C GLY A 77 4.13 -4.44 -3.69
N TYR A 78 5.01 -4.55 -4.67
CA TYR A 78 5.18 -5.77 -5.43
C TYR A 78 6.66 -6.05 -5.66
N ALA A 79 7.07 -7.29 -5.42
CA ALA A 79 8.42 -7.76 -5.67
C ALA A 79 8.40 -8.99 -6.58
N VAL A 80 9.00 -8.89 -7.76
CA VAL A 80 9.12 -10.03 -8.69
C VAL A 80 10.05 -11.08 -8.09
N HIS A 81 11.23 -10.66 -7.66
CA HIS A 81 12.21 -11.47 -6.97
C HIS A 81 12.57 -10.78 -5.66
N LEU A 82 12.48 -11.51 -4.55
CA LEU A 82 12.86 -11.05 -3.22
C LEU A 82 13.82 -12.06 -2.61
N SER A 83 14.97 -11.58 -2.17
CA SER A 83 15.89 -12.32 -1.30
C SER A 83 15.85 -11.70 0.08
N GLU A 84 15.43 -12.47 1.06
CA GLU A 84 15.30 -12.05 2.46
C GLU A 84 16.29 -12.83 3.32
N LEU A 85 17.12 -12.12 4.07
CA LEU A 85 18.02 -12.71 5.05
C LEU A 85 17.26 -12.98 6.36
N ASP A 86 17.19 -14.24 6.76
CA ASP A 86 16.74 -14.61 8.10
C ASP A 86 17.89 -14.44 9.08
N LEU A 87 17.74 -13.48 10.01
CA LEU A 87 18.74 -13.16 11.01
C LEU A 87 18.94 -14.27 12.06
N ASN A 88 17.97 -15.17 12.21
CA ASN A 88 18.07 -16.28 13.18
C ASN A 88 18.88 -17.44 12.62
N THR A 89 18.70 -17.75 11.33
CA THR A 89 19.37 -18.88 10.67
C THR A 89 20.60 -18.47 9.86
N GLY A 90 20.74 -17.18 9.53
CA GLY A 90 21.78 -16.67 8.64
C GLY A 90 21.60 -17.07 7.16
N LEU A 91 20.43 -17.62 6.80
CA LEU A 91 20.14 -18.10 5.45
C LEU A 91 19.37 -17.06 4.64
N TYR A 92 19.63 -17.05 3.33
CA TYR A 92 18.86 -16.25 2.37
C TYR A 92 17.70 -17.08 1.81
N PHE A 93 16.49 -16.60 2.03
CA PHE A 93 15.28 -17.16 1.43
C PHE A 93 14.93 -16.39 0.17
N LYS A 94 14.79 -17.12 -0.94
CA LYS A 94 14.30 -16.57 -2.19
C LYS A 94 12.78 -16.73 -2.23
N LYS A 95 12.08 -15.61 -2.41
CA LYS A 95 10.64 -15.52 -2.59
C LYS A 95 10.37 -14.82 -3.91
N GLU A 96 9.31 -15.22 -4.59
CA GLU A 96 8.93 -14.64 -5.87
C GLU A 96 7.51 -14.08 -5.77
N LYS A 97 7.21 -13.11 -6.64
CA LYS A 97 5.88 -12.52 -6.83
C LYS A 97 5.18 -12.13 -5.53
N GLN A 98 5.91 -11.47 -4.62
CA GLN A 98 5.38 -11.07 -3.33
C GLN A 98 4.53 -9.80 -3.47
N CYS A 99 3.36 -9.79 -2.86
CA CYS A 99 2.43 -8.66 -2.88
C CYS A 99 2.15 -8.13 -1.45
N TRP A 100 2.16 -6.81 -1.33
CA TRP A 100 1.75 -6.06 -0.13
C TRP A 100 0.70 -5.03 -0.53
N ILE A 101 -0.38 -4.94 0.25
CA ILE A 101 -1.44 -3.96 0.08
C ILE A 101 -1.28 -2.93 1.19
N TYR A 102 -1.16 -1.65 0.84
CA TYR A 102 -0.97 -0.56 1.78
C TYR A 102 -2.21 0.32 1.84
N PHE A 103 -2.59 0.73 3.05
CA PHE A 103 -3.68 1.70 3.26
C PHE A 103 -3.21 3.15 3.25
N ARG A 104 -1.91 3.36 3.02
CA ARG A 104 -1.24 4.66 2.89
C ARG A 104 -0.63 4.80 1.50
N SER A 105 -0.57 6.03 1.00
CA SER A 105 0.14 6.38 -0.23
C SER A 105 1.59 6.79 0.09
N THR A 106 2.46 6.73 -0.91
CA THR A 106 3.84 7.27 -0.87
C THR A 106 3.91 8.76 -0.54
N SER A 107 2.81 9.51 -0.72
CA SER A 107 2.69 10.90 -0.28
C SER A 107 2.61 11.06 1.24
N THR A 108 2.08 10.04 1.93
CA THR A 108 1.81 10.04 3.37
C THR A 108 2.75 9.17 4.19
N ALA A 109 3.51 8.28 3.53
CA ALA A 109 4.40 7.32 4.16
C ALA A 109 5.77 7.32 3.47
N THR A 110 6.83 7.06 4.24
CA THR A 110 8.20 7.05 3.70
C THR A 110 8.49 5.75 2.96
N VAL A 111 9.01 5.85 1.74
CA VAL A 111 9.57 4.71 1.02
C VAL A 111 10.96 4.40 1.58
N HIS A 112 11.21 3.13 1.87
CA HIS A 112 12.50 2.64 2.34
C HIS A 112 12.82 1.29 1.71
N THR A 113 14.09 0.92 1.65
CA THR A 113 14.50 -0.44 1.29
C THR A 113 14.96 -1.13 2.57
N PRO A 114 14.26 -2.18 3.05
CA PRO A 114 14.65 -2.85 4.28
C PRO A 114 16.04 -3.45 4.18
N ASN A 115 16.85 -3.30 5.23
CA ASN A 115 18.14 -3.96 5.32
C ASN A 115 17.96 -5.49 5.30
N GLY A 116 18.76 -6.19 4.52
CA GLY A 116 18.64 -7.65 4.38
C GLY A 116 17.57 -8.11 3.39
N MET A 117 16.84 -7.18 2.76
CA MET A 117 16.02 -7.46 1.59
C MET A 117 16.72 -6.94 0.33
N SER A 118 16.83 -7.80 -0.67
CA SER A 118 17.34 -7.43 -1.99
C SER A 118 16.41 -7.96 -3.06
N GLY A 119 16.17 -7.18 -4.11
CA GLY A 119 15.25 -7.58 -5.16
C GLY A 119 14.64 -6.44 -5.96
N ASP A 120 13.70 -6.82 -6.82
CA ASP A 120 12.91 -5.92 -7.67
C ASP A 120 11.69 -5.41 -6.90
N LEU A 121 11.93 -4.75 -5.76
CA LEU A 121 10.88 -4.20 -4.90
C LEU A 121 10.41 -2.85 -5.42
N MET A 122 9.13 -2.76 -5.76
CA MET A 122 8.51 -1.56 -6.30
C MET A 122 7.20 -1.27 -5.56
N VAL A 123 6.98 0.00 -5.23
CA VAL A 123 5.71 0.51 -4.70
C VAL A 123 4.97 1.25 -5.81
N TYR A 124 3.68 0.97 -5.96
CA TYR A 124 2.80 1.63 -6.90
C TYR A 124 1.64 2.26 -6.14
N ASP A 125 1.57 3.59 -6.18
CA ASP A 125 0.42 4.32 -5.63
C ASP A 125 -0.78 4.22 -6.55
N ARG A 126 -1.97 4.05 -5.99
CA ARG A 126 -3.22 4.16 -6.73
C ARG A 126 -3.45 5.65 -7.06
N LYS A 127 -3.96 5.94 -8.25
CA LYS A 127 -4.35 7.29 -8.63
C LYS A 127 -5.62 7.66 -7.90
N CYS A 128 -5.56 8.69 -7.06
CA CYS A 128 -6.72 9.23 -6.35
C CYS A 128 -6.74 10.76 -6.50
N TYR A 129 -7.93 11.36 -6.58
CA TYR A 129 -8.16 12.79 -6.78
C TYR A 129 -8.75 13.50 -5.56
#